data_AF-A0A2H9PSH0-F1
#
_entry.id   AF-A0A2H9PSH0-F1
#
_cell.length_a   1.000
_cell.length_b   1.000
_cell.length_c   1.000
_cell.angle_alpha   90.00
_cell.angle_beta   90.00
_cell.angle_gamma   90.00
#
_symmetry.space_group_name_H-M   'P 1'
#
loop_
_entity.id
_entity.type
_entity.pdbx_description
1 polymer ?
#
loop_
_entity_poly.entity_id
_entity_poly.type
_entity_poly.pdbx_seq_one_letter_code
_entity_poly.pdbx_strand_id
1 'polypeptide(L)'
;MIDKYISMDYYEPSSEMEFQERYINLFSEIEKSLKRILNFEKSHENPKNWIKIFAEGNNIYFKTPALVNVILNYKIALENGLRLDSKKYVEFSQKIALKYTHNTIKNSQDLYIKAISLVKDIYALKDGSIECLKDFKNKIPEELRGFIYTSKKDKYTWMASHPKRIICLADKINKKSKIDLIVGTAHGSIISATLLSNMLGSDIYFVRFSHFKRNDNNPIISDSDMEHLSDYKGKNVLFFDEDLASGKTLKNLEKRLNPIFINHHTGSVIEHYLSDCPEFVAETLFD
;
A
#
# COMPACT_ATOMS: atom_id res chain seq x y z
N MET A 1 1.89 -13.54 -10.57
CA MET A 1 2.04 -12.25 -9.87
C MET A 1 2.26 -11.14 -10.89
N ILE A 2 1.82 -9.93 -10.54
CA ILE A 2 1.67 -8.78 -11.43
C ILE A 2 2.98 -8.27 -12.05
N ASP A 3 4.12 -8.49 -11.39
CA ASP A 3 5.46 -8.10 -11.83
C ASP A 3 5.83 -8.60 -13.24
N LYS A 4 5.28 -9.74 -13.65
CA LYS A 4 5.46 -10.31 -15.01
C LYS A 4 4.78 -9.50 -16.11
N TYR A 5 3.82 -8.64 -15.75
CA TYR A 5 2.98 -7.88 -16.67
C TYR A 5 3.18 -6.38 -16.55
N ILE A 6 4.28 -5.93 -15.94
CA ILE A 6 4.60 -4.52 -15.80
C ILE A 6 5.84 -4.22 -16.64
N SER A 7 5.76 -3.17 -17.45
CA SER A 7 6.87 -2.74 -18.31
C SER A 7 6.88 -1.23 -18.43
N MET A 8 7.77 -0.58 -17.68
CA MET A 8 7.90 0.88 -17.63
C MET A 8 9.34 1.32 -17.40
N ASP A 9 9.62 2.58 -17.72
CA ASP A 9 10.81 3.28 -17.26
C ASP A 9 10.60 3.73 -15.80
N TYR A 10 11.50 3.30 -14.91
CA TYR A 10 11.45 3.59 -13.48
C TYR A 10 12.42 4.70 -13.05
N TYR A 11 13.16 5.31 -13.98
CA TYR A 11 14.02 6.47 -13.67
C TYR A 11 13.21 7.76 -13.58
N GLU A 12 12.19 7.92 -14.44
CA GLU A 12 11.33 9.11 -14.48
C GLU A 12 9.84 8.74 -14.32
N PRO A 13 9.06 9.46 -13.49
CA PRO A 13 7.64 9.17 -13.29
C PRO A 13 6.81 9.29 -14.56
N SER A 14 6.18 8.17 -14.96
CA SER A 14 5.21 8.14 -16.05
C SER A 14 3.97 9.00 -15.76
N SER A 15 3.27 9.43 -16.81
CA SER A 15 1.94 10.02 -16.68
C SER A 15 0.93 9.06 -16.04
N GLU A 16 1.15 7.74 -16.11
CA GLU A 16 0.26 6.75 -15.46
C GLU A 16 0.25 6.84 -13.93
N MET A 17 1.29 7.40 -13.30
CA MET A 17 1.31 7.67 -11.86
C MET A 17 0.37 8.81 -11.48
N GLU A 18 0.12 9.74 -12.39
CA GLU A 18 -0.64 10.95 -12.15
C GLU A 18 -2.04 10.81 -12.72
N PHE A 19 -3.01 10.61 -11.83
CA PHE A 19 -4.39 10.49 -12.24
C PHE A 19 -5.34 10.97 -11.15
N GLN A 20 -6.54 11.33 -11.59
CA GLN A 20 -7.64 11.67 -10.74
C GLN A 20 -8.85 10.85 -11.21
N GLU A 21 -9.45 10.08 -10.31
CA GLU A 21 -10.58 9.22 -10.64
C GLU A 21 -11.52 9.06 -9.45
N ARG A 22 -12.81 8.88 -9.72
CA ARG A 22 -13.78 8.51 -8.70
C ARG A 22 -13.48 7.13 -8.17
N TYR A 23 -13.56 6.97 -6.87
CA TYR A 23 -13.22 5.73 -6.19
C TYR A 23 -13.99 4.54 -6.77
N ILE A 24 -15.29 4.70 -7.05
CA ILE A 24 -16.11 3.62 -7.64
C ILE A 24 -15.70 3.21 -9.06
N ASN A 25 -15.11 4.12 -9.84
CA ASN A 25 -14.69 3.85 -11.22
C ASN A 25 -13.42 2.99 -11.24
N LEU A 26 -12.52 3.17 -10.27
CA LEU A 26 -11.30 2.37 -10.13
C LEU A 26 -11.58 0.88 -10.07
N PHE A 27 -12.66 0.46 -9.40
CA PHE A 27 -13.06 -0.94 -9.34
C PHE A 27 -13.34 -1.52 -10.73
N SER A 28 -14.09 -0.79 -11.56
CA SER A 28 -14.46 -1.24 -12.90
C SER A 28 -13.24 -1.32 -13.82
N GLU A 29 -12.30 -0.39 -13.67
CA GLU A 29 -11.05 -0.39 -14.43
C GLU A 29 -10.13 -1.54 -14.00
N ILE A 30 -9.92 -1.73 -12.70
CA ILE A 30 -9.12 -2.83 -12.16
C ILE A 30 -9.74 -4.17 -12.56
N GLU A 31 -11.06 -4.34 -12.43
CA GLU A 31 -11.77 -5.55 -12.84
C GLU A 31 -11.53 -5.87 -14.32
N LYS A 32 -11.64 -4.87 -15.19
CA LYS A 32 -11.44 -5.02 -16.63
C LYS A 32 -10.00 -5.44 -16.95
N SER A 33 -9.01 -4.79 -16.35
CA SER A 33 -7.59 -5.14 -16.55
C SER A 33 -7.28 -6.53 -16.02
N LEU A 34 -7.78 -6.86 -14.83
CA LEU A 34 -7.56 -8.15 -14.19
C LEU A 34 -8.13 -9.30 -15.03
N LYS A 35 -9.37 -9.14 -15.54
CA LYS A 35 -9.98 -10.10 -16.48
C LYS A 35 -9.13 -10.33 -17.72
N ARG A 36 -8.54 -9.27 -18.30
CA ARG A 36 -7.71 -9.37 -19.50
C ARG A 36 -6.43 -10.15 -19.24
N ILE A 37 -5.75 -9.88 -18.12
CA ILE A 37 -4.54 -10.62 -17.73
C ILE A 37 -4.85 -12.09 -17.45
N LEU A 38 -5.88 -12.38 -16.64
CA LEU A 38 -6.23 -13.77 -16.29
C LEU A 38 -6.69 -14.58 -17.51
N ASN A 39 -7.37 -13.96 -18.47
CA ASN A 39 -7.72 -14.63 -19.73
C ASN A 39 -6.48 -14.91 -20.59
N PHE A 40 -5.55 -13.96 -20.64
CA PHE A 40 -4.29 -14.12 -21.36
C PHE A 40 -3.42 -15.25 -20.79
N GLU A 41 -3.37 -15.41 -19.45
CA GLU A 41 -2.68 -16.53 -18.79
C GLU A 41 -3.25 -17.89 -19.19
N LYS A 42 -4.56 -17.96 -19.45
CA LYS A 42 -5.23 -19.21 -19.85
C LYS A 42 -5.04 -19.51 -21.34
N SER A 43 -5.07 -18.49 -22.21
CA SER A 43 -5.10 -18.69 -23.65
C SER A 43 -3.74 -18.90 -24.32
N HIS A 44 -2.62 -18.77 -23.60
CA HIS A 44 -1.24 -18.91 -24.14
C HIS A 44 -1.04 -18.13 -25.45
N GLU A 45 -1.57 -16.91 -25.49
CA GLU A 45 -1.84 -16.17 -26.72
C GLU A 45 -0.60 -15.56 -27.41
N ASN A 46 -0.83 -15.13 -28.66
CA ASN A 46 0.14 -14.56 -29.60
C ASN A 46 1.02 -13.44 -28.99
N PRO A 47 2.36 -13.45 -29.22
CA PRO A 47 3.27 -12.41 -28.75
C PRO A 47 2.88 -10.97 -29.09
N LYS A 48 2.06 -10.74 -30.12
CA LYS A 48 1.57 -9.40 -30.49
C LYS A 48 0.64 -8.76 -29.44
N ASN A 49 0.10 -9.52 -28.49
CA ASN A 49 -0.78 -8.99 -27.45
C ASN A 49 -0.05 -8.48 -26.20
N TRP A 50 1.26 -8.75 -26.05
CA TRP A 50 2.03 -8.36 -24.86
C TRP A 50 1.98 -6.87 -24.55
N ILE A 51 2.06 -5.98 -25.56
CA ILE A 51 1.97 -4.53 -25.36
C ILE A 51 0.68 -4.12 -24.65
N LYS A 52 -0.45 -4.71 -25.06
CA LYS A 52 -1.75 -4.44 -24.43
C LYS A 52 -1.77 -4.99 -23.01
N ILE A 53 -1.25 -6.20 -22.81
CA ILE A 53 -1.20 -6.83 -21.48
C ILE A 53 -0.31 -6.05 -20.52
N PHE A 54 0.82 -5.50 -20.97
CA PHE A 54 1.65 -4.62 -20.17
C PHE A 54 0.91 -3.36 -19.73
N ALA A 55 0.13 -2.75 -20.63
CA ALA A 55 -0.71 -1.61 -20.26
C ALA A 55 -1.76 -1.98 -19.19
N GLU A 56 -2.37 -3.17 -19.28
CA GLU A 56 -3.30 -3.65 -18.25
C GLU A 56 -2.59 -3.91 -16.91
N GLY A 57 -1.37 -4.46 -16.95
CA GLY A 57 -0.59 -4.73 -15.74
C GLY A 57 -0.14 -3.45 -15.06
N ASN A 58 0.34 -2.45 -15.81
CA ASN A 58 0.63 -1.13 -15.28
C ASN A 58 -0.62 -0.48 -14.66
N ASN A 59 -1.77 -0.58 -15.32
CA ASN A 59 -3.04 -0.04 -14.82
C ASN A 59 -3.42 -0.64 -13.46
N ILE A 60 -3.32 -1.97 -13.30
CA ILE A 60 -3.52 -2.64 -12.01
C ILE A 60 -2.49 -2.15 -11.00
N TYR A 61 -1.22 -2.11 -11.37
CA TYR A 61 -0.12 -1.81 -10.46
C TYR A 61 -0.28 -0.44 -9.80
N PHE A 62 -0.63 0.60 -10.56
CA PHE A 62 -0.74 1.97 -10.03
C PHE A 62 -2.12 2.34 -9.49
N LYS A 63 -3.20 1.68 -9.92
CA LYS A 63 -4.55 2.02 -9.44
C LYS A 63 -4.99 1.23 -8.21
N THR A 64 -4.55 -0.01 -8.08
CA THR A 64 -4.93 -0.88 -6.95
C THR A 64 -4.56 -0.29 -5.56
N PRO A 65 -3.43 0.41 -5.36
CA PRO A 65 -3.11 1.08 -4.09
C PRO A 65 -4.18 2.03 -3.57
N ALA A 66 -4.97 2.63 -4.46
CA ALA A 66 -6.07 3.51 -4.09
C ALA A 66 -7.13 2.80 -3.23
N LEU A 67 -7.34 1.49 -3.45
CA LEU A 67 -8.29 0.67 -2.69
C LEU A 67 -7.94 0.62 -1.20
N VAL A 68 -6.66 0.58 -0.87
CA VAL A 68 -6.19 0.63 0.53
C VAL A 68 -6.19 2.07 1.03
N ASN A 69 -5.65 2.99 0.23
CA ASN A 69 -5.41 4.36 0.66
C ASN A 69 -6.72 5.10 1.04
N VAL A 70 -7.77 4.98 0.23
CA VAL A 70 -9.06 5.61 0.51
C VAL A 70 -9.67 5.05 1.80
N ILE A 71 -9.60 3.73 2.01
CA ILE A 71 -10.17 3.09 3.20
C ILE A 71 -9.36 3.40 4.46
N LEU A 72 -8.03 3.49 4.37
CA LEU A 72 -7.19 3.95 5.47
C LEU A 72 -7.61 5.36 5.92
N ASN A 73 -7.81 6.28 4.98
CA ASN A 73 -8.25 7.63 5.29
C ASN A 73 -9.67 7.64 5.88
N TYR A 74 -10.58 6.82 5.35
CA TYR A 74 -11.92 6.67 5.89
C TYR A 74 -11.91 6.17 7.35
N LYS A 75 -11.15 5.10 7.62
CA LYS A 75 -10.94 4.56 8.97
C LYS A 75 -10.43 5.65 9.92
N ILE A 76 -9.34 6.33 9.55
CA ILE A 76 -8.75 7.40 10.36
C ILE A 76 -9.75 8.54 10.61
N ALA A 77 -10.55 8.91 9.59
CA ALA A 77 -11.58 9.94 9.77
C ALA A 77 -12.58 9.53 10.85
N LEU A 78 -13.13 8.32 10.77
CA LEU A 78 -14.12 7.83 11.72
C LEU A 78 -13.56 7.73 13.15
N GLU A 79 -12.34 7.21 13.30
CA GLU A 79 -11.69 7.04 14.60
C GLU A 79 -11.38 8.37 15.29
N ASN A 80 -11.19 9.43 14.51
CA ASN A 80 -10.88 10.76 15.04
C ASN A 80 -12.11 11.70 15.02
N GLY A 81 -13.30 11.16 14.74
CA GLY A 81 -14.53 11.95 14.68
C GLY A 81 -14.55 12.97 13.53
N LEU A 82 -13.75 12.78 12.49
CA LEU A 82 -13.66 13.70 11.36
C LEU A 82 -14.69 13.35 10.28
N ARG A 83 -15.07 14.34 9.48
CA ARG A 83 -15.88 14.13 8.29
C ARG A 83 -14.95 13.88 7.10
N LEU A 84 -15.22 12.85 6.32
CA LEU A 84 -14.50 12.67 5.06
C LEU A 84 -14.97 13.72 4.05
N ASP A 85 -14.02 14.49 3.53
CA ASP A 85 -14.24 15.37 2.38
C ASP A 85 -14.18 14.51 1.11
N SER A 86 -15.12 14.71 0.18
CA SER A 86 -15.21 13.91 -1.04
C SER A 86 -14.06 14.14 -2.03
N LYS A 87 -13.21 15.14 -1.79
CA LYS A 87 -12.06 15.48 -2.65
C LYS A 87 -10.77 15.68 -1.88
N LYS A 88 -10.81 15.69 -0.54
CA LYS A 88 -9.63 15.88 0.29
C LYS A 88 -9.44 14.71 1.22
N TYR A 89 -8.20 14.28 1.29
CA TYR A 89 -7.77 13.34 2.32
C TYR A 89 -7.79 13.99 3.70
N VAL A 90 -7.74 13.16 4.74
CA VAL A 90 -7.92 13.62 6.12
C VAL A 90 -6.78 14.54 6.57
N GLU A 91 -7.14 15.69 7.11
CA GLU A 91 -6.24 16.61 7.81
C GLU A 91 -6.77 16.86 9.22
N PHE A 92 -5.89 16.75 10.23
CA PHE A 92 -6.25 16.93 11.65
C PHE A 92 -6.48 18.40 12.04
N SER A 93 -6.45 19.32 11.08
CA SER A 93 -6.80 20.74 11.27
C SER A 93 -8.31 20.97 11.41
N GLN A 94 -9.14 19.98 11.09
CA GLN A 94 -10.60 20.08 11.17
C GLN A 94 -11.08 20.13 12.64
N LYS A 95 -11.87 21.15 12.98
CA LYS A 95 -12.40 21.40 14.34
C LYS A 95 -13.71 20.66 14.67
N ILE A 96 -14.25 19.89 13.74
CA ILE A 96 -15.55 19.22 13.92
C ILE A 96 -15.32 17.79 14.36
N ALA A 97 -15.63 17.50 15.64
CA ALA A 97 -15.63 16.15 16.20
C ALA A 97 -17.06 15.56 16.15
N LEU A 98 -17.34 14.79 15.11
CA LEU A 98 -18.51 13.92 14.99
C LEU A 98 -18.35 12.71 15.92
N LYS A 99 -19.47 12.22 16.47
CA LYS A 99 -19.49 10.98 17.24
C LYS A 99 -19.97 9.83 16.37
N TYR A 100 -19.06 8.91 16.06
CA TYR A 100 -19.38 7.67 15.39
C TYR A 100 -19.58 6.54 16.42
N THR A 101 -20.42 5.57 16.07
CA THR A 101 -20.66 4.43 16.97
C THR A 101 -19.46 3.48 16.98
N HIS A 102 -19.30 2.73 18.08
CA HIS A 102 -18.25 1.70 18.17
C HIS A 102 -18.36 0.67 17.03
N ASN A 103 -19.58 0.29 16.64
CA ASN A 103 -19.81 -0.63 15.52
C ASN A 103 -19.37 -0.03 14.17
N THR A 104 -19.58 1.27 13.96
CA THR A 104 -19.10 1.97 12.75
C THR A 104 -17.58 1.96 12.66
N ILE A 105 -16.89 2.22 13.78
CA ILE A 105 -15.42 2.20 13.86
C ILE A 105 -14.89 0.77 13.63
N LYS A 106 -15.50 -0.23 14.27
CA LYS A 106 -15.12 -1.63 14.06
C LYS A 106 -15.29 -2.07 12.60
N ASN A 107 -16.43 -1.73 11.98
CA ASN A 107 -16.69 -2.07 10.59
C ASN A 107 -15.70 -1.40 9.62
N SER A 108 -15.21 -0.20 9.92
CA SER A 108 -14.21 0.46 9.08
C SER A 108 -12.84 -0.21 9.17
N GLN A 109 -12.48 -0.74 10.35
CA GLN A 109 -11.29 -1.56 10.53
C GLN A 109 -11.39 -2.89 9.76
N ASP A 110 -12.52 -3.59 9.85
CA ASP A 110 -12.75 -4.82 9.09
C ASP A 110 -12.70 -4.58 7.58
N LEU A 111 -13.24 -3.44 7.13
CA LEU A 111 -13.18 -3.03 5.73
C LEU A 111 -11.75 -2.72 5.29
N TYR A 112 -10.95 -2.11 6.17
CA TYR A 112 -9.56 -1.78 5.92
C TYR A 112 -8.69 -3.03 5.76
N ILE A 113 -8.80 -3.99 6.68
CA ILE A 113 -8.11 -5.29 6.59
C ILE A 113 -8.49 -6.03 5.30
N LYS A 114 -9.79 -6.01 4.93
CA LYS A 114 -10.25 -6.59 3.65
C LYS A 114 -9.67 -5.89 2.43
N ALA A 115 -9.52 -4.56 2.47
CA ALA A 115 -8.90 -3.80 1.38
C ALA A 115 -7.45 -4.25 1.17
N ILE A 116 -6.68 -4.42 2.24
CA ILE A 116 -5.29 -4.88 2.19
C ILE A 116 -5.21 -6.30 1.58
N SER A 117 -6.03 -7.22 2.09
CA SER A 117 -6.09 -8.59 1.57
C SER A 117 -6.43 -8.62 0.08
N LEU A 118 -7.43 -7.84 -0.34
CA LEU A 118 -7.83 -7.74 -1.73
C LEU A 118 -6.69 -7.25 -2.64
N VAL A 119 -5.97 -6.22 -2.21
CA VAL A 119 -4.84 -5.68 -2.98
C VAL A 119 -3.70 -6.69 -3.10
N LYS A 120 -3.39 -7.44 -2.03
CA LYS A 120 -2.44 -8.56 -2.10
C LYS A 120 -2.90 -9.62 -3.11
N ASP A 121 -4.16 -10.02 -3.07
CA ASP A 121 -4.73 -11.05 -3.95
C ASP A 121 -4.72 -10.62 -5.43
N ILE A 122 -5.03 -9.35 -5.70
CA ILE A 122 -4.96 -8.76 -7.05
C ILE A 122 -3.51 -8.77 -7.54
N TYR A 123 -2.54 -8.33 -6.74
CA TYR A 123 -1.13 -8.35 -7.13
C TYR A 123 -0.61 -9.78 -7.35
N ALA A 124 -1.06 -10.73 -6.53
CA ALA A 124 -0.72 -12.13 -6.69
C ALA A 124 -1.38 -12.76 -7.95
N LEU A 125 -2.39 -12.10 -8.53
CA LEU A 125 -3.26 -12.62 -9.58
C LEU A 125 -3.97 -13.93 -9.15
N LYS A 126 -4.44 -13.97 -7.89
CA LYS A 126 -5.12 -15.17 -7.39
C LYS A 126 -6.43 -15.43 -8.12
N ASP A 127 -6.75 -16.70 -8.30
CA ASP A 127 -8.09 -17.14 -8.67
C ASP A 127 -9.11 -16.61 -7.65
N GLY A 128 -10.25 -16.11 -8.12
CA GLY A 128 -11.29 -15.51 -7.27
C GLY A 128 -11.12 -14.03 -6.95
N SER A 129 -9.99 -13.41 -7.32
CA SER A 129 -9.74 -11.98 -7.04
C SER A 129 -10.76 -11.03 -7.68
N ILE A 130 -11.36 -11.40 -8.82
CA ILE A 130 -12.44 -10.64 -9.47
C ILE A 130 -13.71 -10.66 -8.63
N GLU A 131 -14.09 -11.82 -8.10
CA GLU A 131 -15.27 -12.01 -7.25
C GLU A 131 -15.07 -11.23 -5.93
N CYS A 132 -13.90 -11.36 -5.31
CA CYS A 132 -13.53 -10.58 -4.13
C CYS A 132 -13.60 -9.07 -4.38
N LEU A 133 -13.15 -8.58 -5.54
CA LEU A 133 -13.21 -7.17 -5.91
C LEU A 133 -14.66 -6.66 -6.02
N LYS A 134 -15.55 -7.46 -6.63
CA LYS A 134 -16.98 -7.13 -6.74
C LYS A 134 -17.67 -7.12 -5.39
N ASP A 135 -17.40 -8.13 -4.56
CA ASP A 135 -17.95 -8.22 -3.21
C ASP A 135 -17.48 -7.06 -2.34
N PHE A 136 -16.21 -6.68 -2.46
CA PHE A 136 -15.65 -5.52 -1.77
C PHE A 136 -16.32 -4.23 -2.25
N LYS A 137 -16.48 -4.04 -3.57
CA LYS A 137 -17.20 -2.90 -4.17
C LYS A 137 -18.60 -2.70 -3.59
N ASN A 138 -19.34 -3.80 -3.41
CA ASN A 138 -20.70 -3.76 -2.87
C ASN A 138 -20.77 -3.38 -1.38
N LYS A 139 -19.69 -3.60 -0.63
CA LYS A 139 -19.56 -3.27 0.80
C LYS A 139 -19.02 -1.86 1.05
N ILE A 140 -18.63 -1.13 0.01
CA ILE A 140 -18.13 0.24 0.15
C ILE A 140 -19.27 1.17 0.62
N PRO A 141 -19.05 1.95 1.71
CA PRO A 141 -19.99 2.97 2.17
C PRO A 141 -20.34 3.97 1.06
N GLU A 142 -21.60 4.43 1.03
CA GLU A 142 -22.13 5.30 -0.02
C GLU A 142 -21.31 6.59 -0.16
N GLU A 143 -20.88 7.17 0.97
CA GLU A 143 -20.07 8.39 1.01
C GLU A 143 -18.71 8.25 0.32
N LEU A 144 -18.17 7.03 0.22
CA LEU A 144 -16.90 6.76 -0.45
C LEU A 144 -17.03 6.59 -1.95
N ARG A 145 -18.23 6.22 -2.45
CA ARG A 145 -18.42 5.95 -3.89
C ARG A 145 -18.09 7.16 -4.76
N GLY A 146 -18.44 8.35 -4.27
CA GLY A 146 -18.16 9.63 -4.92
C GLY A 146 -16.80 10.24 -4.58
N PHE A 147 -15.99 9.61 -3.72
CA PHE A 147 -14.67 10.13 -3.35
C PHE A 147 -13.78 10.22 -4.58
N ILE A 148 -13.07 11.33 -4.74
CA ILE A 148 -12.11 11.53 -5.82
C ILE A 148 -10.73 11.18 -5.31
N TYR A 149 -10.19 10.06 -5.78
CA TYR A 149 -8.81 9.69 -5.54
C TYR A 149 -7.91 10.49 -6.48
N THR A 150 -6.89 11.13 -5.91
CA THR A 150 -5.86 11.84 -6.66
C THR A 150 -4.51 11.22 -6.34
N SER A 151 -3.84 10.71 -7.37
CA SER A 151 -2.43 10.32 -7.34
C SER A 151 -1.60 11.42 -8.01
N LYS A 152 -0.45 11.74 -7.43
CA LYS A 152 0.48 12.75 -7.94
C LYS A 152 1.81 12.08 -8.28
N LYS A 153 2.56 12.67 -9.22
CA LYS A 153 3.93 12.26 -9.48
C LYS A 153 4.78 12.45 -8.23
N ASP A 154 5.55 11.41 -7.91
CA ASP A 154 6.55 11.43 -6.87
C ASP A 154 7.73 10.59 -7.35
N LYS A 155 8.89 11.23 -7.53
CA LYS A 155 10.08 10.60 -8.12
C LYS A 155 10.52 9.38 -7.33
N TYR A 156 10.61 9.50 -6.01
CA TYR A 156 11.15 8.44 -5.16
C TYR A 156 10.15 7.31 -4.95
N THR A 157 8.85 7.61 -4.76
CA THR A 157 7.82 6.58 -4.75
C THR A 157 7.78 5.83 -6.09
N TRP A 158 7.95 6.50 -7.23
CA TRP A 158 8.03 5.84 -8.55
C TRP A 158 9.23 4.92 -8.65
N MET A 159 10.43 5.43 -8.35
CA MET A 159 11.68 4.67 -8.36
C MET A 159 11.61 3.46 -7.42
N ALA A 160 11.06 3.63 -6.22
CA ALA A 160 10.91 2.58 -5.21
C ALA A 160 9.82 1.57 -5.58
N SER A 161 8.95 1.90 -6.54
CA SER A 161 7.96 0.98 -7.10
C SER A 161 8.55 0.05 -8.18
N HIS A 162 9.86 0.11 -8.46
CA HIS A 162 10.48 -0.77 -9.46
C HIS A 162 10.48 -2.24 -8.99
N PRO A 163 9.82 -3.17 -9.73
CA PRO A 163 9.72 -4.58 -9.31
C PRO A 163 11.07 -5.27 -9.09
N LYS A 164 12.07 -5.02 -9.93
CA LYS A 164 13.41 -5.63 -9.79
C LYS A 164 14.11 -5.23 -8.49
N ARG A 165 13.96 -3.97 -8.04
CA ARG A 165 14.50 -3.50 -6.76
C ARG A 165 13.81 -4.23 -5.60
N ILE A 166 12.49 -4.35 -5.68
CA ILE A 166 11.69 -5.03 -4.65
C ILE A 166 12.04 -6.53 -4.60
N ILE A 167 12.26 -7.20 -5.73
CA ILE A 167 12.76 -8.59 -5.79
C ILE A 167 14.12 -8.70 -5.11
N CYS A 168 15.07 -7.82 -5.45
CA CYS A 168 16.40 -7.79 -4.83
C CYS A 168 16.32 -7.62 -3.30
N LEU A 169 15.41 -6.76 -2.82
CA LEU A 169 15.17 -6.59 -1.40
C LEU A 169 14.59 -7.87 -0.77
N ALA A 170 13.60 -8.49 -1.41
CA ALA A 170 13.00 -9.74 -0.93
C ALA A 170 14.06 -10.85 -0.80
N ASP A 171 14.95 -10.98 -1.78
CA ASP A 171 16.06 -11.95 -1.75
C ASP A 171 17.04 -11.69 -0.60
N LYS A 172 17.34 -10.41 -0.31
CA LYS A 172 18.21 -10.03 0.83
C LYS A 172 17.56 -10.38 2.17
N ILE A 173 16.26 -10.13 2.31
CA ILE A 173 15.49 -10.43 3.52
C ILE A 173 15.40 -11.94 3.73
N ASN A 174 14.97 -12.71 2.73
CA ASN A 174 14.79 -14.16 2.82
C ASN A 174 16.07 -14.91 3.19
N LYS A 175 17.25 -14.38 2.85
CA LYS A 175 18.55 -14.96 3.25
C LYS A 175 18.85 -14.81 4.73
N LYS A 176 18.25 -13.85 5.42
CA LYS A 176 18.59 -13.48 6.80
C LYS A 176 17.47 -13.76 7.80
N SER A 177 16.22 -13.52 7.43
CA SER A 177 15.08 -13.65 8.33
C SER A 177 13.80 -14.01 7.58
N LYS A 178 12.95 -14.83 8.21
CA LYS A 178 11.57 -15.02 7.79
C LYS A 178 10.75 -13.90 8.41
N ILE A 179 10.09 -13.11 7.58
CA ILE A 179 9.18 -12.04 8.01
C ILE A 179 7.75 -12.58 8.04
N ASP A 180 7.06 -12.40 9.16
CA ASP A 180 5.66 -12.79 9.32
C ASP A 180 4.72 -11.62 8.95
N LEU A 181 5.11 -10.38 9.28
CA LEU A 181 4.33 -9.17 9.03
C LEU A 181 5.22 -8.04 8.52
N ILE A 182 4.75 -7.31 7.52
CA ILE A 182 5.30 -6.02 7.11
C ILE A 182 4.39 -4.91 7.65
N VAL A 183 4.94 -3.94 8.38
CA VAL A 183 4.24 -2.71 8.74
C VAL A 183 4.77 -1.58 7.87
N GLY A 184 4.00 -1.22 6.85
CA GLY A 184 4.35 -0.19 5.86
C GLY A 184 3.86 1.21 6.23
N THR A 185 4.68 2.23 5.98
CA THR A 185 4.33 3.64 6.10
C THR A 185 3.52 4.12 4.89
N ALA A 186 2.21 4.24 5.04
CA ALA A 186 1.37 4.80 4.00
C ALA A 186 1.61 6.33 3.86
N HIS A 187 1.57 6.89 2.65
CA HIS A 187 0.99 6.28 1.44
C HIS A 187 2.01 5.70 0.46
N GLY A 188 3.27 6.10 0.53
CA GLY A 188 4.26 5.80 -0.50
C GLY A 188 4.62 4.31 -0.59
N SER A 189 4.68 3.63 0.56
CA SER A 189 5.02 2.21 0.61
C SER A 189 3.91 1.26 0.16
N ILE A 190 2.70 1.73 -0.14
CA ILE A 190 1.57 0.83 -0.46
C ILE A 190 1.90 -0.09 -1.65
N ILE A 191 2.50 0.44 -2.71
CA ILE A 191 2.87 -0.36 -3.89
C ILE A 191 3.97 -1.35 -3.52
N SER A 192 5.10 -0.83 -3.05
CA SER A 192 6.33 -1.61 -2.85
C SER A 192 6.16 -2.66 -1.76
N ALA A 193 5.51 -2.31 -0.64
CA ALA A 193 5.27 -3.23 0.46
C ALA A 193 4.25 -4.32 0.08
N THR A 194 3.20 -3.99 -0.69
CA THR A 194 2.26 -5.02 -1.17
C THR A 194 2.99 -6.05 -2.02
N LEU A 195 3.80 -5.59 -2.98
CA LEU A 195 4.58 -6.48 -3.84
C LEU A 195 5.59 -7.29 -3.02
N LEU A 196 6.31 -6.65 -2.09
CA LEU A 196 7.24 -7.30 -1.17
C LEU A 196 6.56 -8.37 -0.32
N SER A 197 5.36 -8.10 0.22
CA SER A 197 4.62 -9.04 1.06
C SER A 197 4.26 -10.32 0.30
N ASN A 198 3.90 -10.20 -0.99
CA ASN A 198 3.63 -11.37 -1.83
C ASN A 198 4.90 -12.17 -2.13
N MET A 199 6.06 -11.50 -2.27
CA MET A 199 7.35 -12.18 -2.49
C MET A 199 7.86 -12.91 -1.24
N LEU A 200 7.65 -12.31 -0.06
CA LEU A 200 8.05 -12.90 1.22
C LEU A 200 7.03 -13.92 1.76
N GLY A 201 5.81 -13.93 1.22
CA GLY A 201 4.69 -14.70 1.79
C GLY A 201 4.25 -14.18 3.17
N SER A 202 4.51 -12.91 3.46
CA SER A 202 4.22 -12.26 4.75
C SER A 202 2.86 -11.57 4.71
N ASP A 203 2.25 -11.38 5.88
CA ASP A 203 1.14 -10.43 6.03
C ASP A 203 1.61 -8.99 5.93
N ILE A 204 0.68 -8.07 5.71
CA ILE A 204 0.99 -6.64 5.63
C ILE A 204 -0.08 -5.82 6.34
N TYR A 205 0.37 -4.76 7.00
CA TYR A 205 -0.48 -3.74 7.58
C TYR A 205 0.11 -2.37 7.25
N PHE A 206 -0.73 -1.39 6.91
CA PHE A 206 -0.23 -0.02 6.70
C PHE A 206 -0.65 0.89 7.85
N VAL A 207 0.27 1.75 8.26
CA VAL A 207 -0.01 2.86 9.16
C VAL A 207 0.18 4.15 8.39
N ARG A 208 -0.72 5.13 8.57
CA ARG A 208 -0.49 6.44 7.96
C ARG A 208 0.70 7.09 8.65
N PHE A 209 1.73 7.39 7.87
CA PHE A 209 2.82 8.21 8.34
C PHE A 209 3.49 8.90 7.16
N SER A 210 3.12 10.16 6.92
CA SER A 210 3.69 10.94 5.82
C SER A 210 4.13 12.33 6.29
N HIS A 211 5.40 12.45 6.70
CA HIS A 211 5.94 13.72 7.17
C HIS A 211 5.82 14.83 6.11
N PHE A 212 6.24 14.56 4.87
CA PHE A 212 6.26 15.60 3.82
C PHE A 212 4.90 15.89 3.20
N LYS A 213 4.09 14.86 2.88
CA LYS A 213 2.81 15.07 2.16
C LYS A 213 1.65 15.44 3.08
N ARG A 214 1.79 15.23 4.40
CA ARG A 214 0.70 15.38 5.39
C ARG A 214 1.10 16.13 6.67
N ASN A 215 2.37 16.49 6.82
CA ASN A 215 2.91 17.09 8.04
C ASN A 215 2.66 16.23 9.29
N ASP A 216 2.63 14.90 9.12
CA ASP A 216 2.49 13.97 10.23
C ASP A 216 3.81 13.97 11.04
N ASN A 217 3.74 14.30 12.33
CA ASN A 217 4.92 14.28 13.22
C ASN A 217 5.17 12.90 13.85
N ASN A 218 4.15 12.06 13.89
CA ASN A 218 4.16 10.70 14.43
C ASN A 218 3.28 9.80 13.56
N PRO A 219 3.50 8.48 13.55
CA PRO A 219 2.60 7.55 12.90
C PRO A 219 1.21 7.61 13.53
N ILE A 220 0.18 7.64 12.70
CA ILE A 220 -1.23 7.64 13.13
C ILE A 220 -1.65 6.19 13.36
N ILE A 221 -1.77 5.82 14.63
CA ILE A 221 -2.09 4.46 15.09
C ILE A 221 -3.17 4.57 16.16
N SER A 222 -4.35 4.02 15.89
CA SER A 222 -5.50 3.95 16.79
C SER A 222 -5.46 2.71 17.68
N ASP A 223 -6.39 2.60 18.62
CA ASP A 223 -6.54 1.40 19.45
C ASP A 223 -6.92 0.16 18.62
N SER A 224 -7.71 0.33 17.55
CA SER A 224 -8.09 -0.78 16.66
C SER A 224 -6.91 -1.28 15.82
N ASP A 225 -5.97 -0.39 15.47
CA ASP A 225 -4.70 -0.77 14.85
C ASP A 225 -3.88 -1.61 15.84
N MET A 226 -3.79 -1.17 17.09
CA MET A 226 -3.01 -1.87 18.13
C MET A 226 -3.61 -3.23 18.48
N GLU A 227 -4.93 -3.35 18.52
CA GLU A 227 -5.63 -4.63 18.70
C GLU A 227 -5.24 -5.60 17.59
N HIS A 228 -5.35 -5.20 16.33
CA HIS A 228 -4.97 -6.04 15.19
C HIS A 228 -3.47 -6.39 15.19
N LEU A 229 -2.59 -5.42 15.44
CA LEU A 229 -1.14 -5.62 15.45
C LEU A 229 -0.71 -6.54 16.62
N SER A 230 -1.49 -6.60 17.69
CA SER A 230 -1.17 -7.46 18.84
C SER A 230 -1.23 -8.97 18.52
N ASP A 231 -1.96 -9.37 17.48
CA ASP A 231 -2.00 -10.76 17.00
C ASP A 231 -0.63 -11.24 16.48
N TYR A 232 0.27 -10.31 16.15
CA TYR A 232 1.62 -10.59 15.66
C TYR A 232 2.68 -10.42 16.75
N LYS A 233 2.30 -10.31 18.03
CA LYS A 233 3.25 -10.21 19.14
C LYS A 233 4.20 -11.42 19.16
N GLY A 234 5.49 -11.14 19.24
CA GLY A 234 6.55 -12.16 19.24
C GLY A 234 6.89 -12.74 17.86
N LYS A 235 6.24 -12.28 16.79
CA LYS A 235 6.58 -12.61 15.40
C LYS A 235 7.71 -11.72 14.88
N ASN A 236 8.29 -12.10 13.75
CA ASN A 236 9.30 -11.28 13.08
C ASN A 236 8.61 -10.25 12.20
N VAL A 237 8.78 -8.97 12.54
CA VAL A 237 8.12 -7.85 11.86
C VAL A 237 9.11 -7.02 11.07
N LEU A 238 8.77 -6.61 9.86
CA LEU A 238 9.53 -5.65 9.07
C LEU A 238 8.83 -4.29 9.11
N PHE A 239 9.47 -3.28 9.71
CA PHE A 239 9.07 -1.88 9.57
C PHE A 239 9.61 -1.34 8.26
N PHE A 240 8.72 -0.83 7.41
CA PHE A 240 9.04 -0.62 6.00
C PHE A 240 8.58 0.75 5.47
N ASP A 241 9.45 1.41 4.72
CA ASP A 241 9.19 2.64 3.96
C ASP A 241 9.68 2.45 2.51
N GLU A 242 9.12 3.13 1.52
CA GLU A 242 9.61 2.94 0.14
C GLU A 242 10.95 3.62 -0.10
N ASP A 243 11.12 4.78 0.53
CA ASP A 243 12.24 5.70 0.36
C ASP A 243 12.74 6.15 1.73
N LEU A 244 14.05 6.14 1.90
CA LEU A 244 14.71 6.55 3.12
C LEU A 244 15.69 7.69 2.88
N ALA A 245 15.27 8.90 3.22
CA ALA A 245 16.12 10.09 3.11
C ALA A 245 16.90 10.45 4.39
N SER A 246 16.29 10.28 5.58
CA SER A 246 16.92 10.68 6.86
C SER A 246 16.80 9.62 7.97
N GLY A 247 16.10 8.52 7.72
CA GLY A 247 15.78 7.53 8.75
C GLY A 247 14.68 7.93 9.73
N LYS A 248 14.24 9.19 9.75
CA LYS A 248 13.31 9.71 10.78
C LYS A 248 11.97 8.99 10.80
N THR A 249 11.39 8.67 9.63
CA THR A 249 10.11 7.94 9.54
C THR A 249 10.22 6.57 10.19
N LEU A 250 11.19 5.75 9.78
CA LEU A 250 11.38 4.41 10.35
C LEU A 250 11.74 4.45 11.84
N LYS A 251 12.64 5.36 12.28
CA LYS A 251 12.98 5.54 13.70
C LYS A 251 11.75 5.90 14.56
N ASN A 252 10.86 6.77 14.05
CA ASN A 252 9.63 7.14 14.76
C ASN A 252 8.61 6.00 14.77
N LEU A 253 8.50 5.23 13.68
CA LEU A 253 7.66 4.05 13.62
C LEU A 253 8.13 2.98 14.62
N GLU A 254 9.43 2.70 14.62
CA GLU A 254 10.10 1.79 15.54
C GLU A 254 9.86 2.21 16.99
N LYS A 255 10.15 3.47 17.35
CA LYS A 255 9.91 3.99 18.69
C LYS A 255 8.46 3.77 19.16
N ARG A 256 7.49 3.89 18.25
CA ARG A 256 6.06 3.74 18.58
C ARG A 256 5.64 2.27 18.74
N LEU A 257 6.21 1.36 17.94
CA LEU A 257 5.76 -0.04 17.85
C LEU A 257 6.67 -1.06 18.55
N ASN A 258 7.91 -0.68 18.88
CA ASN A 258 8.86 -1.52 19.62
C ASN A 258 8.29 -2.12 20.92
N PRO A 259 7.42 -1.43 21.70
CA PRO A 259 6.79 -2.03 22.88
C PRO A 259 5.98 -3.31 22.60
N ILE A 260 5.53 -3.52 21.36
CA ILE A 260 4.78 -4.72 20.93
C ILE A 260 5.69 -5.67 20.14
N PHE A 261 6.55 -5.13 19.27
CA PHE A 261 7.40 -5.90 18.37
C PHE A 261 8.86 -5.84 18.78
N ILE A 262 9.23 -6.67 19.77
CA ILE A 262 10.63 -6.80 20.23
C ILE A 262 11.51 -7.35 19.10
N ASN A 263 10.98 -8.30 18.31
CA ASN A 263 11.66 -8.90 17.16
C ASN A 263 11.22 -8.17 15.89
N HIS A 264 11.91 -7.09 15.56
CA HIS A 264 11.65 -6.34 14.35
C HIS A 264 12.93 -6.08 13.56
N HIS A 265 12.74 -5.83 12.27
CA HIS A 265 13.75 -5.39 11.32
C HIS A 265 13.28 -4.09 10.66
N THR A 266 14.20 -3.38 10.02
CA THR A 266 13.87 -2.19 9.22
C THR A 266 14.27 -2.41 7.76
N GLY A 267 13.45 -1.92 6.83
CA GLY A 267 13.72 -2.05 5.41
C GLY A 267 13.23 -0.87 4.59
N SER A 268 13.94 -0.58 3.50
CA SER A 268 13.46 0.28 2.44
C SER A 268 13.84 -0.25 1.07
N VAL A 269 13.13 0.20 0.02
CA VAL A 269 13.57 -0.12 -1.35
C VAL A 269 14.80 0.71 -1.69
N ILE A 270 14.72 2.00 -1.41
CA ILE A 270 15.76 2.98 -1.71
C ILE A 270 16.24 3.63 -0.42
N GLU A 271 17.55 3.89 -0.34
CA GLU A 271 18.12 4.78 0.67
C GLU A 271 18.96 5.89 0.01
N HIS A 272 18.93 7.08 0.57
CA HIS A 272 19.84 8.16 0.21
C HIS A 272 21.17 8.00 0.96
N TYR A 273 22.30 8.23 0.27
CA TYR A 273 23.63 8.20 0.87
C TYR A 273 23.69 9.05 2.15
N LEU A 274 24.30 8.51 3.21
CA LEU A 274 24.33 9.05 4.59
C LEU A 274 23.06 8.90 5.43
N SER A 275 22.05 8.16 4.95
CA SER A 275 20.91 7.82 5.80
C SER A 275 21.31 6.80 6.87
N ASP A 276 21.01 7.12 8.13
CA ASP A 276 21.08 6.13 9.20
C ASP A 276 19.87 5.21 9.12
N CYS A 277 20.11 3.90 8.92
CA CYS A 277 19.14 2.81 9.07
C CYS A 277 18.18 2.64 7.86
N PRO A 278 18.38 1.59 7.06
CA PRO A 278 17.71 0.35 7.43
C PRO A 278 18.62 -0.87 7.39
N GLU A 279 18.19 -1.95 8.05
CA GLU A 279 18.88 -3.24 8.00
C GLU A 279 18.88 -3.84 6.58
N PHE A 280 17.80 -3.60 5.82
CA PHE A 280 17.61 -4.09 4.47
C PHE A 280 17.32 -2.96 3.48
N VAL A 281 18.12 -2.90 2.41
CA VAL A 281 17.99 -1.91 1.34
C VAL A 281 18.16 -2.61 0.00
N ALA A 282 17.37 -2.26 -1.02
CA ALA A 282 17.62 -2.75 -2.37
C ALA A 282 18.80 -2.00 -3.01
N GLU A 283 18.72 -0.66 -3.01
CA GLU A 283 19.64 0.25 -3.69
C GLU A 283 19.93 1.52 -2.89
N THR A 284 21.19 1.94 -2.91
CA THR A 284 21.66 3.21 -2.33
C THR A 284 21.82 4.23 -3.45
N LEU A 285 21.17 5.38 -3.32
CA LEU A 285 21.33 6.52 -4.23
C LEU A 285 22.46 7.43 -3.77
N PHE A 286 23.35 7.74 -4.70
CA PHE A 286 24.45 8.68 -4.56
C PHE A 286 24.10 9.94 -5.34
N ASP A 287 23.03 10.62 -4.90
CA ASP A 287 22.60 11.91 -5.46
C ASP A 287 23.42 13.07 -4.89
#